data_AF-A0A7R8VYT6-F1
#
_entry.id   AF-A0A7R8VYT6-F1
#
_cell.length_a   1.000
_cell.length_b   1.000
_cell.length_c   1.000
_cell.angle_alpha   90.00
_cell.angle_beta   90.00
_cell.angle_gamma   90.00
#
_symmetry.space_group_name_H-M   'P 1'
#
loop_
_entity.id
_entity.type
_entity.pdbx_description
1 polymer ?
#
loop_
_entity_poly.entity_id
_entity_poly.type
_entity_poly.pdbx_seq_one_letter_code
_entity_poly.pdbx_strand_id
1 'polypeptide(L)'
;HHKYSELIILYQTKGLHLKALELLEKQADKPESSLRGIHRTIQYLQHLGKEHMDLILKFAGWVLEQNPEEGLKIFTEDIQEVEHLPRPRILDYLLRQHKLLVIPYLEHVVNVWNDSNPIFHNALVHQYREKVQQLSTTSSDDNEGLSLREKLLAFLETSSNYTPETVLVLFPYDWLVHTGESGSRLVHTGVSLCQGWFTLESLCVRAGSHWGLSVSGLVHTGVSLGQ
;
A
#
# COMPACT_ATOMS: atom_id res chain seq x y z
N HIS A 1 -36.20 24.11 -2.03
CA HIS A 1 -34.98 23.31 -2.16
C HIS A 1 -33.70 24.09 -2.54
N HIS A 2 -33.77 25.34 -3.04
CA HIS A 2 -32.60 26.15 -3.46
C HIS A 2 -31.77 26.81 -2.33
N LYS A 3 -32.36 26.99 -1.14
CA LYS A 3 -31.73 27.76 -0.05
C LYS A 3 -30.41 27.17 0.46
N TYR A 4 -30.31 25.84 0.57
CA TYR A 4 -29.11 25.20 1.11
C TYR A 4 -27.97 25.13 0.09
N SER A 5 -28.28 24.93 -1.19
CA SER A 5 -27.26 24.98 -2.26
C SER A 5 -26.64 26.37 -2.39
N GLU A 6 -27.46 27.43 -2.33
CA GLU A 6 -26.95 28.81 -2.34
C GLU A 6 -26.09 29.10 -1.11
N LEU A 7 -26.47 28.56 0.05
CA LEU A 7 -25.70 28.73 1.28
C LEU A 7 -24.33 28.04 1.23
N ILE A 8 -24.24 26.86 0.60
CA ILE A 8 -22.96 26.17 0.39
C ILE A 8 -22.05 27.00 -0.52
N ILE A 9 -22.58 27.54 -1.62
CA ILE A 9 -21.85 28.43 -2.53
C ILE A 9 -21.38 29.69 -1.79
N LEU A 10 -22.23 30.28 -0.95
CA LEU A 10 -21.87 31.42 -0.11
C LEU A 10 -20.73 31.09 0.86
N TYR A 11 -20.75 29.91 1.48
CA TYR A 11 -19.64 29.50 2.34
C TYR A 11 -18.36 29.25 1.55
N GLN A 12 -18.45 28.63 0.37
CA GLN A 12 -17.30 28.41 -0.50
C GLN A 12 -16.65 29.73 -0.96
N THR A 13 -17.45 30.68 -1.45
CA THR A 13 -16.96 32.01 -1.87
C THR A 13 -16.35 32.83 -0.73
N LYS A 14 -16.75 32.55 0.52
CA LYS A 14 -16.16 33.15 1.73
C LYS A 14 -15.00 32.35 2.34
N GLY A 15 -14.60 31.23 1.75
CA GLY A 15 -13.56 30.34 2.31
C GLY A 15 -13.98 29.62 3.61
N LEU A 16 -15.28 29.57 3.91
CA LEU A 16 -15.83 28.95 5.13
C LEU A 16 -16.12 27.46 4.93
N HIS A 17 -15.12 26.71 4.46
CA HIS A 17 -15.25 25.31 4.08
C HIS A 17 -15.74 24.39 5.20
N LEU A 18 -15.27 24.61 6.43
CA LEU A 18 -15.71 23.85 7.60
C LEU A 18 -17.23 23.95 7.80
N LYS A 19 -17.79 25.16 7.72
CA LYS A 19 -19.24 25.39 7.89
C LYS A 19 -20.05 24.79 6.75
N ALA A 20 -19.51 24.80 5.53
CA ALA A 20 -20.14 24.16 4.38
C ALA A 20 -20.24 22.65 4.57
N LEU A 21 -19.14 22.02 5.00
CA LEU A 21 -19.06 20.58 5.23
C LEU A 21 -19.92 20.13 6.41
N GLU A 22 -19.93 20.86 7.53
CA GLU A 22 -20.84 20.59 8.65
C GLU A 22 -22.31 20.68 8.24
N LEU A 23 -22.65 21.62 7.34
CA LEU A 23 -24.00 21.72 6.82
C LEU A 23 -24.34 20.52 5.91
N LEU A 24 -23.40 20.09 5.06
CA LEU A 24 -23.58 18.93 4.19
C LEU A 24 -23.82 17.66 5.01
N GLU A 25 -22.96 17.40 6.00
CA GLU A 25 -23.09 16.26 6.93
C GLU A 25 -24.45 16.26 7.64
N LYS A 26 -24.85 17.40 8.25
CA LYS A 26 -26.14 17.52 8.96
C LYS A 26 -27.38 17.34 8.06
N GLN A 27 -27.22 17.53 6.76
CA GLN A 27 -28.31 17.42 5.79
C GLN A 27 -28.29 16.08 5.04
N ALA A 28 -27.20 15.31 5.14
CA ALA A 28 -27.03 14.04 4.47
C ALA A 28 -28.05 12.99 4.95
N ASP A 29 -28.34 12.97 6.26
CA ASP A 29 -29.28 12.02 6.88
C ASP A 29 -30.76 12.38 6.73
N LYS A 30 -31.06 13.58 6.21
CA LYS A 30 -32.44 14.07 6.12
C LYS A 30 -33.08 13.62 4.81
N PRO A 31 -34.14 12.78 4.83
CA PRO A 31 -34.74 12.22 3.62
C PRO A 31 -35.37 13.29 2.72
N GLU A 32 -35.89 14.37 3.30
CA GLU A 32 -36.51 15.52 2.59
C GLU A 32 -35.49 16.55 2.08
N SER A 33 -34.19 16.32 2.30
CA SER A 33 -33.16 17.29 1.91
C SER A 33 -32.74 17.10 0.44
N SER A 34 -32.55 18.21 -0.28
CA SER A 34 -31.91 18.19 -1.61
C SER A 34 -30.40 17.89 -1.57
N LEU A 35 -29.84 17.81 -0.36
CA LEU A 35 -28.44 17.48 -0.08
C LEU A 35 -28.29 16.09 0.55
N ARG A 36 -29.31 15.24 0.41
CA ARG A 36 -29.29 13.89 0.97
C ARG A 36 -28.12 13.06 0.42
N GLY A 37 -27.51 12.28 1.31
CA GLY A 37 -26.44 11.35 0.99
C GLY A 37 -25.05 12.00 0.89
N ILE A 38 -24.06 11.15 0.61
CA ILE A 38 -22.63 11.51 0.63
C ILE A 38 -22.13 12.19 -0.66
N HIS A 39 -22.86 12.08 -1.77
CA HIS A 39 -22.38 12.47 -3.10
C HIS A 39 -22.01 13.97 -3.19
N ARG A 40 -22.82 14.85 -2.59
CA ARG A 40 -22.55 16.29 -2.53
C ARG A 40 -21.28 16.59 -1.72
N THR A 41 -21.07 15.85 -0.64
CA THR A 41 -19.88 15.98 0.21
C THR A 41 -18.64 15.52 -0.55
N ILE A 42 -18.70 14.37 -1.24
CA ILE A 42 -17.61 13.86 -2.06
C ILE A 42 -17.20 14.92 -3.08
N GLN A 43 -18.16 15.45 -3.84
CA GLN A 43 -17.90 16.49 -4.83
C GLN A 43 -17.28 17.74 -4.18
N TYR A 44 -17.78 18.18 -3.03
CA TYR A 44 -17.22 19.35 -2.35
C TYR A 44 -15.79 19.13 -1.86
N LEU A 45 -15.48 17.94 -1.32
CA LEU A 45 -14.16 17.58 -0.83
C LEU A 45 -13.13 17.47 -1.96
N GLN A 46 -13.53 16.92 -3.10
CA GLN A 46 -12.72 16.81 -4.31
C GLN A 46 -12.22 18.20 -4.78
N HIS A 47 -13.01 19.26 -4.63
CA HIS A 47 -12.66 20.63 -5.07
C HIS A 47 -11.99 21.51 -3.98
N LEU A 48 -11.76 20.99 -2.77
CA LEU A 48 -11.20 21.76 -1.65
C LEU A 48 -9.68 22.01 -1.80
N GLY A 49 -9.01 21.18 -2.61
CA GLY A 49 -7.58 21.27 -2.86
C GLY A 49 -6.69 20.91 -1.66
N LYS A 50 -5.39 20.79 -1.92
CA LYS A 50 -4.39 20.34 -0.93
C LYS A 50 -4.20 21.26 0.28
N GLU A 51 -4.58 22.53 0.17
CA GLU A 51 -4.47 23.50 1.28
C GLU A 51 -5.40 23.16 2.45
N HIS A 52 -6.50 22.46 2.15
CA HIS A 52 -7.50 22.07 3.13
C HIS A 52 -7.45 20.57 3.45
N MET A 53 -6.28 19.94 3.29
CA MET A 53 -6.12 18.50 3.47
C MET A 53 -6.59 17.99 4.83
N ASP A 54 -6.35 18.73 5.90
CA ASP A 54 -6.84 18.38 7.25
C ASP A 54 -8.37 18.30 7.32
N LEU A 55 -9.06 19.22 6.64
CA LEU A 55 -10.52 19.18 6.53
C LEU A 55 -10.98 18.02 5.66
N ILE A 56 -10.27 17.76 4.55
CA ILE A 56 -10.58 16.63 3.67
C ILE A 56 -10.51 15.32 4.45
N LEU A 57 -9.43 15.03 5.18
CA LEU A 57 -9.31 13.80 5.97
C LEU A 57 -10.37 13.70 7.05
N LYS A 58 -10.66 14.82 7.74
CA LYS A 58 -11.66 14.84 8.81
C LYS A 58 -13.04 14.43 8.30
N PHE A 59 -13.48 14.98 7.17
CA PHE A 59 -14.79 14.68 6.61
C PHE A 59 -14.79 13.45 5.69
N ALA A 60 -13.64 12.98 5.19
CA ALA A 60 -13.57 11.73 4.47
C ALA A 60 -13.92 10.54 5.37
N GLY A 61 -13.52 10.56 6.65
CA GLY A 61 -13.76 9.44 7.57
C GLY A 61 -15.23 9.00 7.64
N TRP A 62 -16.15 9.93 7.89
CA TRP A 62 -17.58 9.57 7.96
C TRP A 62 -18.14 9.13 6.60
N VAL A 63 -17.63 9.69 5.49
CA VAL A 63 -18.05 9.29 4.14
C VAL A 63 -17.61 7.86 3.83
N LEU A 64 -16.36 7.52 4.18
CA LEU A 64 -15.79 6.19 4.01
C LEU A 64 -16.47 5.15 4.91
N GLU A 65 -16.91 5.54 6.10
CA GLU A 65 -17.71 4.70 6.99
C GLU A 65 -19.10 4.41 6.41
N GLN A 66 -19.74 5.39 5.77
CA GLN A 66 -21.05 5.19 5.13
C GLN A 66 -20.97 4.36 3.84
N ASN A 67 -20.01 4.68 2.97
CA ASN A 67 -19.77 3.92 1.75
C ASN A 67 -18.27 3.97 1.39
N PRO A 68 -17.53 2.87 1.64
CA PRO A 68 -16.10 2.80 1.38
C PRO A 68 -15.73 2.99 -0.08
N GLU A 69 -16.54 2.47 -1.00
CA GLU A 69 -16.28 2.50 -2.44
C GLU A 69 -16.46 3.91 -3.02
N GLU A 70 -17.61 4.53 -2.74
CA GLU A 70 -17.88 5.91 -3.16
C GLU A 70 -16.96 6.91 -2.44
N GLY A 71 -16.69 6.69 -1.15
CA GLY A 71 -15.80 7.56 -0.39
C GLY A 71 -14.36 7.55 -0.90
N LEU A 72 -13.89 6.42 -1.45
CA LEU A 72 -12.55 6.35 -2.02
C LEU A 72 -12.35 7.32 -3.20
N LYS A 73 -13.43 7.63 -3.93
CA LYS A 73 -13.42 8.62 -5.04
C LYS A 73 -13.02 10.01 -4.59
N ILE A 74 -13.08 10.34 -3.29
CA ILE A 74 -12.52 11.60 -2.78
C ILE A 74 -11.02 11.70 -3.11
N PHE A 75 -10.31 10.57 -3.17
CA PHE A 75 -8.86 10.51 -3.35
C PHE A 75 -8.40 9.98 -4.71
N THR A 76 -9.31 9.47 -5.53
CA THR A 76 -8.98 8.78 -6.79
C THR A 76 -9.73 9.34 -8.00
N GLU A 77 -10.43 10.47 -7.85
CA GLU A 77 -11.09 11.12 -8.98
C GLU A 77 -10.06 11.72 -9.94
N ASP A 78 -10.37 11.66 -11.23
CA ASP A 78 -9.56 12.21 -12.31
C ASP A 78 -9.80 13.72 -12.47
N ILE A 79 -9.50 14.47 -11.40
CA ILE A 79 -9.53 15.94 -11.41
C ILE A 79 -8.23 16.50 -10.84
N GLN A 80 -7.85 17.69 -11.32
CA GLN A 80 -6.57 18.31 -10.97
C GLN A 80 -6.41 18.47 -9.45
N GLU A 81 -7.44 18.94 -8.75
CA GLU A 81 -7.38 19.17 -7.31
C GLU A 81 -7.05 17.90 -6.53
N VAL A 82 -7.57 16.75 -6.97
CA VAL A 82 -7.38 15.43 -6.35
C VAL A 82 -6.00 14.87 -6.69
N GLU A 83 -5.55 15.01 -7.93
CA GLU A 83 -4.21 14.58 -8.35
C GLU A 83 -3.10 15.29 -7.57
N HIS A 84 -3.32 16.57 -7.22
CA HIS A 84 -2.38 17.39 -6.46
C HIS A 84 -2.43 17.16 -4.95
N LEU A 85 -3.35 16.31 -4.44
CA LEU A 85 -3.38 15.97 -3.03
C LEU A 85 -2.11 15.23 -2.60
N PRO A 86 -1.65 15.42 -1.36
CA PRO A 86 -0.46 14.75 -0.84
C PRO A 86 -0.73 13.25 -0.65
N ARG A 87 -0.49 12.45 -1.68
CA ARG A 87 -0.66 10.98 -1.73
C ARG A 87 -0.06 10.24 -0.52
N PRO A 88 1.17 10.58 -0.04
CA PRO A 88 1.72 9.91 1.15
C PRO A 88 0.88 10.13 2.41
N ARG A 89 0.24 11.29 2.53
CA ARG A 89 -0.61 11.63 3.68
C ARG A 89 -1.95 10.89 3.63
N ILE A 90 -2.51 10.72 2.43
CA ILE A 90 -3.70 9.91 2.20
C ILE A 90 -3.41 8.44 2.54
N LEU A 91 -2.27 7.92 2.07
CA LEU A 91 -1.85 6.56 2.37
C LEU A 91 -1.71 6.30 3.88
N ASP A 92 -1.01 7.18 4.62
CA ASP A 92 -0.89 7.05 6.09
C ASP A 92 -2.25 7.09 6.79
N TYR A 93 -3.16 7.94 6.32
CA TYR A 93 -4.53 8.01 6.83
C TYR A 93 -5.31 6.69 6.60
N LEU A 94 -5.28 6.15 5.38
CA LEU A 94 -5.96 4.90 5.04
C LEU A 94 -5.37 3.71 5.81
N LEU A 95 -4.05 3.64 5.98
CA LEU A 95 -3.39 2.58 6.74
C LEU A 95 -3.81 2.55 8.22
N ARG A 96 -4.11 3.71 8.80
CA ARG A 96 -4.52 3.83 10.21
C ARG A 96 -6.01 3.56 10.43
N GLN A 97 -6.86 4.07 9.55
CA GLN A 97 -8.32 4.09 9.78
C GLN A 97 -9.10 3.11 8.88
N HIS A 98 -8.64 2.87 7.65
CA HIS A 98 -9.40 2.16 6.62
C HIS A 98 -8.52 1.17 5.83
N LYS A 99 -7.91 0.21 6.52
CA LYS A 99 -6.97 -0.76 5.91
C LYS A 99 -7.50 -1.49 4.67
N LEU A 100 -8.81 -1.76 4.61
CA LEU A 100 -9.44 -2.45 3.49
C LEU A 100 -9.38 -1.64 2.18
N LEU A 101 -9.29 -0.31 2.27
CA LEU A 101 -9.25 0.60 1.12
C LEU A 101 -7.83 0.91 0.64
N VAL A 102 -6.81 0.47 1.38
CA VAL A 102 -5.40 0.73 1.03
C VAL A 102 -5.03 0.05 -0.27
N ILE A 103 -5.43 -1.22 -0.49
CA ILE A 103 -5.13 -1.94 -1.74
C ILE A 103 -5.81 -1.27 -2.93
N PRO A 104 -7.14 -1.02 -2.95
CA PRO A 104 -7.79 -0.31 -4.04
C PRO A 104 -7.18 1.06 -4.33
N TYR A 105 -6.80 1.82 -3.29
CA TYR A 105 -6.12 3.10 -3.45
C TYR A 105 -4.76 2.95 -4.15
N LEU A 106 -3.92 2.04 -3.67
CA LEU A 106 -2.59 1.80 -4.22
C LEU A 106 -2.65 1.22 -5.64
N GLU A 107 -3.57 0.31 -5.92
CA GLU A 107 -3.84 -0.19 -7.28
C GLU A 107 -4.19 0.98 -8.22
N HIS A 108 -5.01 1.93 -7.78
CA HIS A 108 -5.33 3.12 -8.57
C HIS A 108 -4.10 4.01 -8.80
N VAL A 109 -3.36 4.35 -7.74
CA VAL A 109 -2.16 5.20 -7.84
C VAL A 109 -1.12 4.58 -8.78
N VAL A 110 -0.96 3.26 -8.75
CA VAL A 110 0.07 2.57 -9.54
C VAL A 110 -0.40 2.22 -10.95
N ASN A 111 -1.63 1.73 -11.14
CA ASN A 111 -2.09 1.27 -12.45
C ASN A 111 -2.78 2.37 -13.28
N VAL A 112 -3.47 3.30 -12.61
CA VAL A 112 -4.22 4.38 -13.29
C VAL A 112 -3.35 5.63 -13.39
N TRP A 113 -2.79 6.08 -12.26
CA TRP A 113 -1.92 7.26 -12.25
C TRP A 113 -0.46 6.99 -12.63
N ASN A 114 -0.10 5.70 -12.81
CA ASN A 114 1.24 5.27 -13.21
C ASN A 114 2.37 5.90 -12.38
N ASP A 115 2.14 6.08 -11.09
CA ASP A 115 3.12 6.70 -10.19
C ASP A 115 4.35 5.79 -10.07
N SER A 116 5.52 6.33 -10.40
CA SER A 116 6.78 5.59 -10.40
C SER A 116 7.48 5.56 -9.04
N ASN A 117 6.88 6.14 -8.00
CA ASN A 117 7.50 6.26 -6.69
C ASN A 117 7.57 4.90 -5.97
N PRO A 118 8.77 4.42 -5.61
CA PRO A 118 8.96 3.10 -5.00
C PRO A 118 8.18 2.92 -3.69
N ILE A 119 7.86 3.99 -2.97
CA ILE A 119 7.10 3.92 -1.72
C ILE A 119 5.71 3.28 -1.95
N PHE A 120 5.00 3.67 -3.01
CA PHE A 120 3.66 3.14 -3.29
C PHE A 120 3.73 1.69 -3.80
N HIS A 121 4.73 1.38 -4.63
CA HIS A 121 4.96 0.02 -5.13
C HIS A 121 5.30 -0.94 -4.00
N ASN A 122 6.24 -0.56 -3.13
CA ASN A 122 6.63 -1.36 -1.97
C ASN A 122 5.46 -1.52 -0.98
N ALA A 123 4.69 -0.45 -0.73
CA ALA A 123 3.50 -0.53 0.10
C ALA A 123 2.47 -1.50 -0.48
N LEU A 124 2.25 -1.48 -1.80
CA LEU A 124 1.29 -2.36 -2.46
C LEU A 124 1.69 -3.83 -2.34
N VAL A 125 2.98 -4.15 -2.58
CA VAL A 125 3.52 -5.51 -2.36
C VAL A 125 3.28 -5.95 -0.91
N HIS A 126 3.58 -5.07 0.05
CA HIS A 126 3.44 -5.38 1.47
C HIS A 126 1.98 -5.66 1.85
N GLN A 127 1.04 -4.88 1.31
CA GLN A 127 -0.39 -5.04 1.56
C GLN A 127 -0.97 -6.29 0.90
N TYR A 128 -0.55 -6.62 -0.33
CA TYR A 128 -0.93 -7.88 -0.96
C TYR A 128 -0.49 -9.08 -0.15
N ARG A 129 0.78 -9.11 0.28
CA ARG A 129 1.32 -10.18 1.12
C ARG A 129 0.53 -10.33 2.41
N GLU A 130 0.33 -9.23 3.14
CA GLU A 130 -0.39 -9.24 4.42
C GLU A 130 -1.80 -9.81 4.24
N LYS A 131 -2.50 -9.41 3.17
CA LYS A 131 -3.85 -9.90 2.88
C LYS A 131 -3.88 -11.39 2.50
N VAL A 132 -2.94 -11.89 1.71
CA VAL A 132 -2.90 -13.34 1.43
C VAL A 132 -2.55 -14.15 2.68
N GLN A 133 -1.63 -13.66 3.51
CA GLN A 133 -1.31 -14.32 4.79
C GLN A 133 -2.55 -14.40 5.69
N GLN A 134 -3.32 -13.32 5.80
CA GLN A 134 -4.58 -13.32 6.55
C GLN A 134 -5.55 -14.37 6.00
N LEU A 135 -5.80 -14.37 4.67
CA LEU A 135 -6.70 -15.33 4.03
C LEU A 135 -6.28 -16.78 4.25
N SER A 136 -4.98 -17.08 4.19
CA SER A 136 -4.45 -18.43 4.45
C SER A 136 -4.67 -18.92 5.88
N THR A 137 -4.84 -18.00 6.85
CA THR A 137 -5.06 -18.34 8.26
C THR A 137 -6.53 -18.39 8.66
N THR A 138 -7.40 -17.60 7.99
CA THR A 138 -8.80 -17.42 8.39
C THR A 138 -9.81 -18.20 7.56
N SER A 139 -9.45 -18.62 6.36
CA SER A 139 -10.38 -19.19 5.39
C SER A 139 -9.73 -20.36 4.65
N SER A 140 -10.42 -21.50 4.61
CA SER A 140 -10.11 -22.65 3.73
C SER A 140 -10.53 -22.41 2.28
N ASP A 141 -10.77 -21.16 1.90
CA ASP A 141 -11.26 -20.75 0.58
C ASP A 141 -10.06 -20.28 -0.25
N ASP A 142 -9.33 -21.25 -0.78
CA ASP A 142 -8.07 -21.04 -1.50
C ASP A 142 -8.23 -20.09 -2.71
N ASN A 143 -9.44 -19.98 -3.29
CA ASN A 143 -9.70 -19.22 -4.51
C ASN A 143 -9.44 -17.71 -4.39
N GLU A 144 -9.87 -17.06 -3.30
CA GLU A 144 -9.64 -15.61 -3.14
C GLU A 144 -8.15 -15.31 -2.93
N GLY A 145 -7.47 -16.13 -2.13
CA GLY A 145 -6.02 -16.04 -1.91
C GLY A 145 -5.21 -16.28 -3.19
N LEU A 146 -5.62 -17.25 -4.01
CA LEU A 146 -5.01 -17.54 -5.32
C LEU A 146 -5.17 -16.37 -6.29
N SER A 147 -6.38 -15.80 -6.41
CA SER A 147 -6.61 -14.64 -7.30
C SER A 147 -5.77 -13.42 -6.91
N LEU A 148 -5.61 -13.18 -5.60
CA LEU A 148 -4.81 -12.07 -5.09
C LEU A 148 -3.31 -12.30 -5.31
N ARG A 149 -2.89 -13.56 -5.19
CA ARG A 149 -1.53 -13.99 -5.51
C ARG A 149 -1.21 -13.83 -6.98
N GLU A 150 -2.13 -14.19 -7.89
CA GLU A 150 -1.96 -13.95 -9.33
C GLU A 150 -1.81 -12.45 -9.64
N LYS A 151 -2.65 -11.60 -9.03
CA LYS A 151 -2.54 -10.14 -9.16
C LYS A 151 -1.18 -9.63 -8.68
N LEU A 152 -0.70 -10.13 -7.54
CA LEU A 152 0.63 -9.78 -7.02
C LEU A 152 1.73 -10.22 -8.00
N LEU A 153 1.66 -11.43 -8.58
CA LEU A 153 2.65 -11.89 -9.54
C LEU A 153 2.63 -11.03 -10.82
N ALA A 154 1.45 -10.77 -11.37
CA ALA A 154 1.30 -9.88 -12.51
C ALA A 154 1.84 -8.47 -12.22
N PHE A 155 1.66 -7.98 -10.99
CA PHE A 155 2.22 -6.72 -10.56
C PHE A 155 3.75 -6.73 -10.47
N LEU A 156 4.34 -7.80 -9.92
CA LEU A 156 5.80 -7.97 -9.84
C LEU A 156 6.46 -8.14 -11.21
N GLU A 157 5.73 -8.67 -12.20
CA GLU A 157 6.20 -8.80 -13.58
C GLU A 157 6.09 -7.49 -14.37
N THR A 158 5.09 -6.66 -14.09
CA THR A 158 4.83 -5.41 -14.84
C THR A 158 5.53 -4.19 -14.25
N SER A 159 5.62 -4.11 -12.92
CA SER A 159 6.32 -3.01 -12.25
C SER A 159 7.82 -3.27 -12.16
N SER A 160 8.62 -2.23 -12.41
CA SER A 160 10.08 -2.25 -12.20
C SER A 160 10.52 -1.27 -11.10
N ASN A 161 9.56 -0.68 -10.39
CA ASN A 161 9.78 0.42 -9.47
C ASN A 161 9.81 -0.01 -8.00
N TYR A 162 9.63 -1.29 -7.69
CA TYR A 162 9.77 -1.81 -6.33
C TYR A 162 11.25 -2.06 -6.00
N THR A 163 11.61 -1.95 -4.71
CA THR A 163 12.97 -2.30 -4.28
C THR A 163 13.08 -3.81 -4.11
N PRO A 164 13.96 -4.49 -4.87
CA PRO A 164 14.05 -5.96 -4.85
C PRO A 164 14.40 -6.50 -3.45
N GLU A 165 15.15 -5.75 -2.64
CA GLU A 165 15.49 -6.11 -1.26
C GLU A 165 14.23 -6.24 -0.39
N THR A 166 13.27 -5.34 -0.55
CA THR A 166 11.99 -5.44 0.18
C THR A 166 11.21 -6.67 -0.23
N VAL A 167 11.17 -6.98 -1.53
CA VAL A 167 10.47 -8.16 -2.04
C VAL A 167 11.13 -9.44 -1.52
N LEU A 168 12.46 -9.53 -1.57
CA LEU A 168 13.21 -10.70 -1.11
C LEU A 168 13.06 -10.97 0.40
N VAL A 169 13.04 -9.92 1.22
CA VAL A 169 12.77 -10.06 2.66
C VAL A 169 11.32 -10.48 2.93
N LEU A 170 10.38 -10.03 2.09
CA LEU A 170 8.96 -10.29 2.24
C LEU A 170 8.55 -11.70 1.77
N PHE A 171 9.29 -12.31 0.84
CA PHE A 171 9.02 -13.67 0.35
C PHE A 171 10.16 -14.65 0.71
N PRO A 172 10.24 -15.13 1.96
CA PRO A 172 11.02 -16.32 2.28
C PRO A 172 10.52 -17.52 1.47
N TYR A 173 11.44 -18.48 1.24
CA TYR A 173 11.35 -19.63 0.34
C TYR A 173 10.01 -20.38 0.29
N ASP A 174 9.23 -20.37 1.39
CA ASP A 174 7.93 -21.07 1.53
C ASP A 174 6.85 -20.57 0.56
N TRP A 175 6.89 -19.30 0.15
CA TRP A 175 5.90 -18.80 -0.81
C TRP A 175 6.06 -19.47 -2.17
N LEU A 176 7.30 -19.67 -2.64
CA LEU A 176 7.60 -20.11 -4.02
C LEU A 176 7.19 -21.56 -4.32
N VAL A 177 6.99 -22.38 -3.28
CA VAL A 177 6.84 -23.84 -3.40
C VAL A 177 5.43 -24.27 -3.83
N HIS A 178 4.41 -23.45 -3.60
CA HIS A 178 3.02 -23.78 -3.98
C HIS A 178 2.66 -23.35 -5.41
N THR A 179 3.48 -22.50 -6.05
CA THR A 179 3.36 -22.22 -7.48
C THR A 179 4.13 -23.27 -8.27
N GLY A 180 3.55 -24.47 -8.35
CA GLY A 180 3.96 -25.44 -9.37
C GLY A 180 3.93 -24.75 -10.74
N GLU A 181 5.07 -24.71 -11.40
CA GLU A 181 5.31 -24.22 -12.77
C GLU A 181 5.47 -22.70 -13.01
N SER A 182 4.85 -21.80 -12.23
CA SER A 182 5.05 -20.34 -12.44
C SER A 182 6.17 -19.71 -11.59
N GLY A 183 6.59 -20.37 -10.51
CA GLY A 183 7.66 -19.88 -9.63
C GLY A 183 9.01 -19.70 -10.34
N SER A 184 9.28 -20.54 -11.34
CA SER A 184 10.55 -20.55 -12.10
C SER A 184 10.79 -19.29 -12.94
N ARG A 185 9.74 -18.52 -13.26
CA ARG A 185 9.83 -17.35 -14.16
C ARG A 185 10.20 -16.07 -13.42
N LEU A 186 9.76 -15.92 -12.17
CA LEU A 186 10.16 -14.84 -11.26
C LEU A 186 11.61 -14.96 -10.83
N VAL A 187 12.09 -16.20 -10.65
CA VAL A 187 13.53 -16.43 -10.41
C VAL A 187 14.31 -15.95 -11.63
N HIS A 188 13.85 -16.09 -12.87
CA HIS A 188 14.63 -15.64 -14.02
C HIS A 188 14.71 -14.11 -14.19
N THR A 189 13.66 -13.35 -13.87
CA THR A 189 13.68 -11.88 -13.91
C THR A 189 14.37 -11.27 -12.69
N GLY A 190 14.16 -11.83 -11.50
CA GLY A 190 14.91 -11.46 -10.28
C GLY A 190 16.37 -11.92 -10.30
N VAL A 191 16.68 -13.08 -10.88
CA VAL A 191 18.07 -13.57 -11.06
C VAL A 191 18.78 -12.80 -12.14
N SER A 192 18.11 -12.29 -13.18
CA SER A 192 18.77 -11.39 -14.14
C SER A 192 19.29 -10.11 -13.46
N LEU A 193 18.55 -9.57 -12.48
CA LEU A 193 19.03 -8.49 -11.60
C LEU A 193 20.12 -8.96 -10.62
N CYS A 194 20.04 -10.20 -10.12
CA CYS A 194 21.09 -10.77 -9.26
C CYS A 194 22.38 -11.17 -10.01
N GLN A 195 22.35 -11.45 -11.31
CA GLN A 195 23.55 -11.78 -12.09
C GLN A 195 24.50 -10.58 -12.23
N GLY A 196 23.97 -9.35 -12.10
CA GLY A 196 24.77 -8.13 -11.99
C GLY A 196 25.45 -7.93 -10.63
N TRP A 197 25.02 -8.63 -9.58
CA TRP A 197 25.60 -8.57 -8.23
C TRP A 197 26.46 -9.79 -7.89
N PHE A 198 26.16 -10.97 -8.45
CA PHE A 198 26.97 -12.17 -8.29
C PHE A 198 28.38 -12.06 -8.90
N THR A 199 28.65 -11.04 -9.73
CA THR A 199 29.98 -10.78 -10.28
C THR A 199 30.90 -9.98 -9.35
N LEU A 200 30.40 -9.37 -8.27
CA LEU A 200 31.23 -8.62 -7.31
C LEU A 200 31.69 -9.43 -6.09
N GLU A 201 31.03 -10.54 -5.75
CA GLU A 201 31.56 -11.48 -4.75
C GLU A 201 32.58 -12.49 -5.32
N SER A 202 32.69 -12.61 -6.65
CA SER A 202 33.75 -13.43 -7.28
C SER A 202 35.12 -12.73 -7.39
N LEU A 203 35.24 -11.43 -7.06
CA LEU A 203 36.53 -10.71 -7.10
C LEU A 203 37.29 -10.66 -5.76
N CYS A 204 36.70 -11.05 -4.63
CA CYS A 204 37.42 -11.14 -3.35
C CYS A 204 38.05 -12.51 -3.06
N VAL A 205 37.82 -13.54 -3.88
CA VAL A 205 38.43 -14.88 -3.67
C VAL A 205 39.80 -15.01 -4.36
N ARG A 206 40.31 -13.98 -5.05
CA ARG A 206 41.58 -14.04 -5.80
C ARG A 206 42.72 -13.18 -5.28
N ALA A 207 42.68 -12.75 -4.02
CA ALA A 207 43.81 -12.13 -3.33
C ALA A 207 43.93 -12.66 -1.90
N GLY A 208 44.70 -13.74 -1.72
CA GLY A 208 44.88 -14.36 -0.40
C GLY A 208 45.91 -15.48 -0.41
N SER A 209 47.12 -15.19 -0.90
CA SER A 209 48.27 -16.09 -0.90
C SER A 209 48.70 -16.47 0.52
N HIS A 210 48.41 -17.71 0.91
CA HIS A 210 49.39 -18.68 1.40
C HIS A 210 50.51 -18.18 2.33
N TRP A 211 50.26 -17.99 3.64
CA TRP A 211 51.29 -18.10 4.69
C TRP A 211 50.68 -18.55 6.03
N GLY A 212 51.32 -19.54 6.66
CA GLY A 212 51.35 -19.66 8.13
C GLY A 212 50.51 -20.77 8.77
N LEU A 213 50.94 -22.02 8.63
CA LEU A 213 50.69 -23.05 9.64
C LEU A 213 51.48 -22.72 10.91
N SER A 214 50.80 -22.68 12.06
CA SER A 214 51.21 -23.25 13.35
C SER A 214 50.51 -22.50 14.49
N VAL A 215 49.78 -23.21 15.35
CA VAL A 215 49.99 -23.24 16.81
C VAL A 215 49.18 -24.42 17.38
N SER A 216 49.89 -25.34 18.03
CA SER A 216 49.36 -26.36 18.94
C SER A 216 48.90 -25.72 20.24
N GLY A 217 47.80 -26.20 20.83
CA GLY A 217 47.35 -25.74 22.14
C GLY A 217 46.33 -26.68 22.78
N LEU A 218 46.83 -27.64 23.56
CA LEU A 218 46.06 -28.45 24.50
C LEU A 218 45.23 -27.58 25.46
N VAL A 219 43.95 -27.92 25.66
CA VAL A 219 43.30 -27.76 26.97
C VAL A 219 42.48 -29.01 27.28
N HIS A 220 42.96 -29.72 28.29
CA HIS A 220 42.29 -30.78 29.05
C HIS A 220 41.23 -30.13 29.96
N THR A 221 40.00 -30.62 29.93
CA THR A 221 39.07 -30.49 31.07
C THR A 221 38.41 -31.83 31.31
N GLY A 222 38.73 -32.42 32.48
CA GLY A 222 38.22 -33.69 32.95
C GLY A 222 36.75 -33.64 33.32
N VAL A 223 36.07 -34.76 33.08
CA VAL A 223 34.76 -35.08 33.63
C VAL A 223 35.01 -36.13 34.71
N SER A 224 34.74 -35.75 35.95
CA SER A 224 34.66 -36.65 37.09
C SER A 224 33.22 -37.18 37.17
N LEU A 225 33.03 -38.49 37.09
CA LEU A 225 31.78 -39.17 37.37
C LEU A 225 32.09 -40.30 38.35
N GLY A 226 31.49 -40.19 39.53
CA GLY A 226 31.69 -41.13 40.62
C GLY A 226 31.02 -42.48 40.38
N GLN A 227 31.67 -43.51 40.91
CA GLN A 227 31.13 -44.42 41.92
C GLN A 227 32.30 -45.15 42.58
#